data_AF-M4BSU8-F1
#
_entry.id   AF-M4BSU8-F1
#
_cell.length_a   1.000
_cell.length_b   1.000
_cell.length_c   1.000
_cell.angle_alpha   90.00
_cell.angle_beta   90.00
_cell.angle_gamma   90.00
#
_symmetry.space_group_name_H-M   'P 1'
#
loop_
_entity.id
_entity.type
_entity.pdbx_description
1 polymer ?
#
loop_
_entity_poly.entity_id
_entity_poly.type
_entity_poly.pdbx_seq_one_letter_code
_entity_poly.pdbx_strand_id
1 'polypeptide(L)'
;MLLELPLASQVYTHPSRDLALLKLADSDAIASWQAAAKEFQVQTLALDTAPCEQGDDVVFLGHRQVNKELEEGYQVPMTVAGHFVGRSSGGQVFARSQELLEEGMCGGAVIRATTHECVGIVEGIVPMSTGEDDQEPPRHDRNAHEVWQMRRALAGHVALIPSHDVEEFMNDPGNLLLTGMEVPQFM
;
A
#
# COMPACT_ATOMS: atom_id res chain seq x y z
N MET A 1 -5.53 -8.83 23.82
CA MET A 1 -4.73 -7.61 24.06
C MET A 1 -4.00 -7.33 22.77
N LEU A 2 -4.15 -6.14 22.19
CA LEU A 2 -3.41 -5.75 20.99
C LEU A 2 -1.95 -5.52 21.36
N LEU A 3 -1.03 -5.86 20.46
CA LEU A 3 0.39 -5.52 20.62
C LEU A 3 0.56 -4.04 20.27
N GLU A 4 1.03 -3.24 21.21
CA GLU A 4 1.37 -1.84 20.98
C GLU A 4 2.88 -1.72 20.79
N LEU A 5 3.30 -1.21 19.63
CA LEU A 5 4.70 -0.96 19.30
C LEU A 5 4.93 0.55 19.21
N PRO A 6 5.72 1.15 20.13
CA PRO A 6 6.02 2.57 20.07
C PRO A 6 6.72 2.95 18.77
N LEU A 7 6.15 3.92 18.05
CA LEU A 7 6.73 4.51 16.85
C LEU A 7 7.45 5.82 17.18
N ALA A 8 8.48 6.12 16.41
CA ALA A 8 9.10 7.44 16.42
C ALA A 8 8.07 8.51 16.04
N SER A 9 8.13 9.68 16.67
CA SER A 9 7.26 10.83 16.38
C SER A 9 7.50 11.47 15.01
N GLN A 10 8.55 11.03 14.34
CA GLN A 10 9.00 11.48 13.04
C GLN A 10 8.57 10.48 11.97
N VAL A 11 7.84 10.96 10.97
CA VAL A 11 7.44 10.19 9.80
C VAL A 11 8.08 10.80 8.57
N TYR A 12 8.72 9.98 7.75
CA TYR A 12 9.24 10.44 6.48
C TYR A 12 8.19 10.16 5.42
N THR A 13 7.93 11.13 4.54
CA THR A 13 7.00 10.96 3.42
C THR A 13 7.74 11.09 2.10
N HIS A 14 7.36 10.24 1.15
CA HIS A 14 7.92 10.30 -0.19
C HIS A 14 7.40 11.57 -0.90
N PRO A 15 8.25 12.34 -1.59
CA PRO A 15 7.86 13.64 -2.14
C PRO A 15 6.83 13.57 -3.29
N SER A 16 6.74 12.43 -3.96
CA SER A 16 5.92 12.29 -5.18
C SER A 16 5.06 11.02 -5.24
N ARG A 17 5.18 10.13 -4.25
CA ARG A 17 4.46 8.85 -4.20
C ARG A 17 3.72 8.76 -2.88
N ASP A 18 2.63 8.00 -2.85
CA ASP A 18 1.83 7.83 -1.64
C ASP A 18 2.49 6.81 -0.69
N LEU A 19 3.65 7.19 -0.13
CA LEU A 19 4.47 6.34 0.74
C LEU A 19 4.93 7.11 1.97
N ALA A 20 4.81 6.45 3.12
CA ALA A 20 5.32 6.93 4.39
C ALA A 20 6.18 5.86 5.06
N LEU A 21 7.31 6.27 5.66
CA LEU A 21 8.21 5.41 6.41
C LEU A 21 8.04 5.67 7.91
N LEU A 22 7.64 4.61 8.61
CA LEU A 22 7.52 4.58 10.07
C LEU A 22 8.72 3.86 10.67
N LYS A 23 9.27 4.40 11.77
CA LYS A 23 10.38 3.80 12.51
C LYS A 23 9.93 3.47 13.92
N LEU A 24 10.46 2.40 14.50
CA LEU A 24 10.29 2.12 15.93
C LEU A 24 10.99 3.22 16.74
N ALA A 25 10.41 3.59 17.88
CA ALA A 25 10.82 4.77 18.64
C ALA A 25 12.27 4.68 19.15
N ASP A 26 12.65 3.53 19.69
CA ASP A 26 13.92 3.31 20.38
C ASP A 26 14.31 1.83 20.43
N SER A 27 15.40 1.52 21.13
CA SER A 27 15.89 0.14 21.31
C SER A 27 14.92 -0.78 22.03
N ASP A 28 14.07 -0.24 22.92
CA ASP A 28 13.12 -1.03 23.70
C ASP A 28 11.93 -1.43 22.83
N ALA A 29 11.47 -0.53 21.95
CA ALA A 29 10.50 -0.83 20.91
C ALA A 29 11.04 -1.89 19.92
N ILE A 30 12.33 -1.81 19.54
CA ILE A 30 12.99 -2.84 18.71
C ILE A 30 13.03 -4.20 19.42
N ALA A 31 13.41 -4.23 20.70
CA ALA A 31 13.45 -5.48 21.46
C ALA A 31 12.04 -6.09 21.62
N SER A 32 11.03 -5.26 21.84
CA SER A 32 9.62 -5.67 21.91
C SER A 32 9.13 -6.25 20.59
N TRP A 33 9.47 -5.61 19.46
CA TRP A 33 9.20 -6.15 18.13
C TRP A 33 9.88 -7.51 17.90
N GLN A 34 11.16 -7.66 18.26
CA GLN A 34 11.88 -8.92 18.09
C GLN A 34 11.27 -10.06 18.92
N ALA A 35 10.85 -9.76 20.16
CA ALA A 35 10.15 -10.73 21.01
C ALA A 35 8.81 -11.16 20.40
N ALA A 36 8.00 -10.18 19.96
CA ALA A 36 6.71 -10.44 19.32
C ALA A 36 6.88 -11.21 18.00
N ALA A 37 7.84 -10.84 17.16
CA ALA A 37 8.12 -11.52 15.90
C ALA A 37 8.48 -13.00 16.14
N LYS A 38 9.21 -13.30 17.22
CA LYS A 38 9.52 -14.68 17.62
C LYS A 38 8.30 -15.44 18.14
N GLU A 39 7.49 -14.79 18.99
CA GLU A 39 6.29 -15.40 19.59
C GLU A 39 5.23 -15.72 18.53
N PHE A 40 4.94 -14.76 17.66
CA PHE A 40 3.94 -14.86 16.62
C PHE A 40 4.48 -15.44 15.30
N GLN A 41 5.76 -15.80 15.26
CA GLN A 41 6.45 -16.32 14.07
C GLN A 41 6.33 -15.38 12.85
N VAL A 42 6.32 -14.07 13.10
CA VAL A 42 6.26 -13.04 12.07
C VAL A 42 7.66 -12.83 11.49
N GLN A 43 7.74 -12.71 10.18
CA GLN A 43 8.98 -12.48 9.46
C GLN A 43 8.92 -11.14 8.73
N THR A 44 10.06 -10.45 8.69
CA THR A 44 10.22 -9.30 7.79
C THR A 44 10.25 -9.80 6.35
N LEU A 45 9.48 -9.16 5.49
CA LEU A 45 9.54 -9.45 4.05
C LEU A 45 10.83 -8.87 3.48
N ALA A 46 11.59 -9.70 2.77
CA ALA A 46 12.70 -9.24 1.97
C ALA A 46 12.15 -8.51 0.73
N LEU A 47 12.77 -7.39 0.36
CA LEU A 47 12.46 -6.74 -0.91
C LEU A 47 13.09 -7.54 -2.05
N ASP A 48 12.29 -7.82 -3.08
CA ASP A 48 12.77 -8.39 -4.33
C ASP A 48 13.43 -7.27 -5.14
N THR A 49 14.67 -7.48 -5.55
CA THR A 49 15.42 -6.53 -6.41
C THR A 49 15.27 -6.85 -7.89
N ALA A 50 14.72 -8.02 -8.23
CA ALA A 50 14.42 -8.39 -9.60
C ALA A 50 13.12 -7.71 -10.07
N PRO A 51 13.12 -7.09 -11.27
CA PRO A 51 11.91 -6.50 -11.82
C PRO A 51 10.85 -7.59 -12.08
N CYS A 52 9.58 -7.28 -11.85
CA CYS A 52 8.49 -8.12 -12.34
C CYS A 52 8.32 -8.01 -13.85
N GLU A 53 8.03 -9.13 -14.48
CA GLU A 53 7.64 -9.23 -15.87
C GLU A 53 6.12 -9.30 -16.00
N GLN A 54 5.60 -8.88 -17.15
CA GLN A 54 4.16 -8.97 -17.43
C GLN A 54 3.70 -10.43 -17.35
N GLY A 55 2.67 -10.67 -16.56
CA GLY A 55 2.11 -12.01 -16.33
C GLY A 55 2.70 -12.73 -15.11
N ASP A 56 3.71 -12.18 -14.43
CA ASP A 56 4.22 -12.76 -13.19
C ASP A 56 3.11 -12.85 -12.14
N ASP A 57 2.98 -14.02 -11.51
CA ASP A 57 2.02 -14.23 -10.43
C ASP A 57 2.45 -13.47 -9.18
N VAL A 58 1.52 -12.68 -8.65
CA VAL A 58 1.71 -11.88 -7.44
C VAL A 58 0.58 -12.14 -6.44
N VAL A 59 0.87 -11.87 -5.17
CA VAL A 59 -0.11 -11.98 -4.08
C VAL A 59 -0.13 -10.67 -3.31
N PHE A 60 -1.32 -10.09 -3.17
CA PHE A 60 -1.58 -8.91 -2.36
C PHE A 60 -1.88 -9.33 -0.92
N LEU A 61 -1.14 -8.78 0.03
CA LEU A 61 -1.27 -9.03 1.46
C LEU A 61 -1.61 -7.71 2.16
N GLY A 62 -2.69 -7.71 2.94
CA GLY A 62 -3.09 -6.53 3.69
C GLY A 62 -4.21 -6.84 4.65
N HIS A 63 -4.95 -5.81 5.04
CA HIS A 63 -6.14 -5.96 5.85
C HIS A 63 -7.31 -5.29 5.18
N ARG A 64 -8.48 -5.91 5.25
CA ARG A 64 -9.72 -5.22 4.91
C ARG A 64 -10.32 -4.56 6.14
N GLN A 65 -10.92 -3.40 5.95
CA GLN A 65 -11.68 -2.71 6.98
C GLN A 65 -13.11 -3.25 7.02
N VAL A 66 -13.53 -3.77 8.18
CA VAL A 66 -14.90 -4.25 8.36
C VAL A 66 -15.73 -3.13 8.98
N ASN A 67 -16.46 -2.40 8.15
CA ASN A 67 -17.45 -1.43 8.63
C ASN A 67 -18.70 -2.16 9.10
N LYS A 68 -18.70 -2.63 10.35
CA LYS A 68 -19.94 -2.99 11.05
C LYS A 68 -20.17 -1.99 12.17
N GLU A 69 -21.42 -1.56 12.30
CA GLU A 69 -21.97 -0.52 13.20
C GLU A 69 -21.65 -0.65 14.71
N LEU A 70 -20.80 -1.60 15.11
CA LEU A 70 -20.55 -1.95 16.51
C LEU A 70 -19.09 -1.71 16.96
N GLU A 71 -18.10 -1.69 16.06
CA GLU A 71 -16.70 -1.42 16.41
C GLU A 71 -15.96 -0.74 15.23
N GLU A 72 -15.80 0.58 15.27
CA GLU A 72 -14.92 1.29 14.34
C GLU A 72 -13.50 0.70 14.42
N GLY A 73 -12.92 0.34 13.27
CA GLY A 73 -11.51 -0.04 13.17
C GLY A 73 -11.18 -1.53 13.23
N TYR A 74 -12.17 -2.43 13.17
CA TYR A 74 -11.86 -3.87 13.04
C TYR A 74 -11.28 -4.19 11.66
N GLN A 75 -10.02 -4.66 11.66
CA GLN A 75 -9.26 -5.02 10.47
C GLN A 75 -9.10 -6.54 10.38
N VAL A 76 -9.38 -7.12 9.22
CA VAL A 76 -9.24 -8.56 8.98
C VAL A 76 -8.17 -8.81 7.94
N PRO A 77 -7.16 -9.67 8.21
CA PRO A 77 -6.17 -10.03 7.22
C PRO A 77 -6.82 -10.54 5.94
N MET A 78 -6.31 -10.10 4.81
CA MET A 78 -6.80 -10.46 3.49
C MET A 78 -5.63 -10.77 2.56
N THR A 79 -5.83 -11.79 1.73
CA THR A 79 -4.86 -12.28 0.76
C THR A 79 -5.57 -12.46 -0.56
N VAL A 80 -5.07 -11.82 -1.62
CA VAL A 80 -5.68 -11.86 -2.94
C VAL A 80 -4.60 -12.22 -3.96
N ALA A 81 -4.88 -13.20 -4.82
CA ALA A 81 -3.99 -13.53 -5.92
C ALA A 81 -4.17 -12.54 -7.09
N GLY A 82 -3.15 -12.44 -7.93
CA GLY A 82 -3.21 -11.66 -9.16
C GLY A 82 -1.98 -11.85 -10.03
N HIS A 83 -1.83 -10.97 -11.01
CA HIS A 83 -0.67 -10.96 -11.89
C HIS A 83 -0.20 -9.55 -12.17
N PHE A 84 1.10 -9.40 -12.39
CA PHE A 84 1.71 -8.16 -12.81
C PHE A 84 1.26 -7.80 -14.23
N VAL A 85 0.91 -6.54 -14.47
CA VAL A 85 0.43 -6.07 -15.78
C VAL A 85 1.53 -5.32 -16.52
N GLY A 86 2.22 -4.40 -15.83
CA GLY A 86 3.30 -3.63 -16.45
C GLY A 86 3.49 -2.26 -15.83
N ARG A 87 4.36 -1.47 -16.47
CA ARG A 87 4.68 -0.10 -16.10
C ARG A 87 4.20 0.86 -17.19
N SER A 88 3.50 1.92 -16.80
CA SER A 88 3.11 2.99 -17.71
C SER A 88 4.33 3.82 -18.13
N SER A 89 4.19 4.61 -19.21
CA SER A 89 5.24 5.54 -19.65
C SER A 89 5.58 6.60 -18.60
N GLY A 90 4.65 6.90 -17.69
CA GLY A 90 4.87 7.82 -16.56
C GLY A 90 5.50 7.17 -15.35
N GLY A 91 5.83 5.88 -15.41
CA GLY A 91 6.50 5.15 -14.34
C GLY A 91 5.57 4.45 -13.34
N GLN A 92 4.25 4.68 -13.41
CA GLN A 92 3.26 4.00 -12.57
C GLN A 92 3.24 2.50 -12.89
N VAL A 93 3.31 1.68 -11.86
CA VAL A 93 3.27 0.22 -11.98
C VAL A 93 1.86 -0.28 -11.67
N PHE A 94 1.39 -1.26 -12.43
CA PHE A 94 0.07 -1.87 -12.27
C PHE A 94 0.17 -3.39 -12.18
N ALA A 95 -0.70 -3.94 -11.34
CA ALA A 95 -1.06 -5.35 -11.31
C ALA A 95 -2.57 -5.49 -11.42
N ARG A 96 -3.06 -6.71 -11.69
CA ARG A 96 -4.47 -7.04 -11.72
C ARG A 96 -4.75 -8.10 -10.68
N SER A 97 -5.66 -7.80 -9.77
CA SER A 97 -6.11 -8.75 -8.76
C SER A 97 -7.23 -9.63 -9.31
N GLN A 98 -7.31 -10.86 -8.81
CA GLN A 98 -8.36 -11.81 -9.16
C GLN A 98 -9.73 -11.36 -8.63
N GLU A 99 -9.72 -10.66 -7.50
CA GLU A 99 -10.88 -10.05 -6.85
C GLU A 99 -10.59 -8.57 -6.59
N LEU A 100 -11.63 -7.72 -6.52
CA LEU A 100 -11.43 -6.32 -6.19
C LEU A 100 -10.87 -6.22 -4.77
N LEU A 101 -9.75 -5.52 -4.60
CA LEU A 101 -9.19 -5.28 -3.28
C LEU A 101 -10.14 -4.37 -2.48
N GLU A 102 -10.32 -4.68 -1.20
CA GLU A 102 -11.20 -3.93 -0.30
C GLU A 102 -10.47 -2.73 0.34
N GLU A 103 -11.25 -1.78 0.87
CA GLU A 103 -10.71 -0.68 1.67
C GLU A 103 -9.87 -1.20 2.84
N GLY A 104 -8.75 -0.54 3.11
CA GLY A 104 -7.75 -0.96 4.09
C GLY A 104 -6.55 -1.71 3.50
N MET A 105 -6.63 -2.17 2.24
CA MET A 105 -5.53 -2.90 1.59
C MET A 105 -4.39 -1.99 1.10
N CYS A 106 -4.60 -0.67 1.05
CA CYS A 106 -3.54 0.30 0.72
C CYS A 106 -2.41 0.25 1.77
N GLY A 107 -1.16 0.33 1.32
CA GLY A 107 0.02 0.09 2.16
C GLY A 107 0.33 -1.40 2.38
N GLY A 108 -0.53 -2.31 1.91
CA GLY A 108 -0.29 -3.75 1.93
C GLY A 108 0.87 -4.17 1.02
N ALA A 109 1.56 -5.24 1.39
CA ALA A 109 2.66 -5.79 0.59
C ALA A 109 2.13 -6.53 -0.64
N VAL A 110 2.88 -6.44 -1.74
CA VAL A 110 2.69 -7.29 -2.92
C VAL A 110 3.90 -8.19 -3.02
N ILE A 111 3.68 -9.49 -2.95
CA ILE A 111 4.76 -10.48 -2.99
C ILE A 111 4.74 -11.27 -4.28
N ARG A 112 5.90 -11.68 -4.76
CA ARG A 112 6.02 -12.66 -5.86
C ARG A 112 5.57 -14.02 -5.35
N ALA A 113 4.67 -14.68 -6.09
CA ALA A 113 4.10 -15.95 -5.64
C ALA A 113 5.14 -17.08 -5.51
N THR A 114 6.23 -17.03 -6.31
CA THR A 114 7.25 -18.08 -6.35
C THR A 114 8.33 -17.95 -5.27
N THR A 115 8.76 -16.72 -4.96
CA THR A 115 9.85 -16.46 -4.01
C THR A 115 9.35 -15.98 -2.65
N HIS A 116 8.09 -15.53 -2.57
CA HIS A 116 7.52 -14.86 -1.40
C HIS A 116 8.25 -13.56 -1.01
N GLU A 117 9.03 -12.98 -1.92
CA GLU A 117 9.70 -11.68 -1.72
C GLU A 117 8.77 -10.53 -2.14
N CYS A 118 8.91 -9.39 -1.49
CA CYS A 118 8.10 -8.20 -1.69
C CYS A 118 8.54 -7.46 -2.96
N VAL A 119 7.67 -7.43 -3.96
CA VAL A 119 7.89 -6.74 -5.24
C VAL A 119 7.32 -5.32 -5.25
N GLY A 120 6.61 -4.94 -4.19
CA GLY A 120 6.08 -3.59 -4.04
C GLY A 120 5.02 -3.46 -2.95
N ILE A 121 4.41 -2.29 -2.89
CA ILE A 121 3.36 -1.91 -1.95
C ILE A 121 2.14 -1.45 -2.74
N VAL A 122 0.94 -1.80 -2.27
CA VAL A 122 -0.32 -1.31 -2.82
C VAL A 122 -0.43 0.19 -2.58
N GLU A 123 -0.39 0.97 -3.67
CA GLU A 123 -0.55 2.43 -3.66
C GLU A 123 -2.03 2.81 -3.72
N GLY A 124 -2.79 2.14 -4.59
CA GLY A 124 -4.18 2.46 -4.81
C GLY A 124 -4.92 1.37 -5.55
N ILE A 125 -6.24 1.37 -5.38
CA ILE A 125 -7.15 0.39 -5.96
C ILE A 125 -8.03 1.15 -6.93
N VAL A 126 -8.10 0.71 -8.19
CA VAL A 126 -9.01 1.31 -9.16
C VAL A 126 -10.34 0.57 -9.07
N PRO A 127 -11.40 1.21 -8.52
CA PRO A 127 -12.66 0.54 -8.28
C PRO A 127 -13.29 0.05 -9.59
N MET A 128 -14.01 -1.06 -9.52
CA MET A 128 -14.85 -1.49 -10.63
C MET A 128 -15.98 -0.48 -10.82
N SER A 129 -16.20 -0.08 -12.06
CA SER A 129 -17.30 0.81 -12.43
C SER A 129 -18.65 0.13 -12.19
N THR A 130 -19.23 0.31 -11.01
CA THR A 130 -20.54 -0.25 -10.65
C THR A 130 -21.39 0.82 -9.97
N GLY A 131 -21.97 1.74 -10.74
CA GLY A 131 -22.91 2.73 -10.18
C GLY A 131 -23.23 3.91 -11.08
N GLU A 132 -24.03 4.83 -10.53
CA GLU A 132 -24.42 6.10 -11.18
C GLU A 132 -23.23 7.05 -11.40
N ASP A 133 -22.13 6.86 -10.68
CA ASP A 133 -20.88 7.63 -10.79
C ASP A 133 -19.98 7.22 -11.98
N ASP A 134 -20.40 6.25 -12.81
CA ASP A 134 -19.71 5.84 -14.04
C ASP A 134 -20.39 6.35 -15.32
N GLN A 135 -21.22 7.40 -15.22
CA GLN A 135 -21.86 7.97 -16.39
C GLN A 135 -20.83 8.58 -17.35
N GLU A 136 -20.95 8.23 -18.64
CA GLU A 136 -20.13 8.80 -19.71
C GLU A 136 -20.36 10.33 -19.73
N PRO A 137 -19.31 11.13 -19.52
CA PRO A 137 -19.45 12.57 -19.55
C PRO A 137 -19.78 13.06 -20.97
N PRO A 138 -20.40 14.25 -21.12
CA PRO A 138 -20.76 14.77 -22.43
C PRO A 138 -19.55 14.87 -23.36
N ARG A 139 -19.68 14.38 -24.60
CA ARG A 139 -18.57 14.31 -25.59
C ARG A 139 -17.89 15.64 -25.92
N HIS A 140 -18.51 16.77 -25.58
CA HIS A 140 -17.90 18.09 -25.78
C HIS A 140 -16.86 18.42 -24.71
N ASP A 141 -16.90 17.76 -23.55
CA ASP A 141 -15.85 17.80 -22.54
C ASP A 141 -14.86 16.66 -22.78
N ARG A 142 -13.89 16.92 -23.67
CA ARG A 142 -12.88 15.93 -24.05
C ARG A 142 -12.04 15.44 -22.86
N ASN A 143 -11.70 16.34 -21.94
CA ASN A 143 -10.86 16.00 -20.80
C ASN A 143 -11.59 15.06 -19.85
N ALA A 144 -12.85 15.38 -19.50
CA ALA A 144 -13.67 14.48 -18.69
C ALA A 144 -13.85 13.11 -19.37
N HIS A 145 -14.03 13.08 -20.69
CA HIS A 145 -14.19 11.85 -21.45
C HIS A 145 -12.92 10.98 -21.48
N GLU A 146 -11.74 11.59 -21.63
CA GLU A 146 -10.45 10.88 -21.56
C GLU A 146 -10.20 10.28 -20.17
N VAL A 147 -10.48 11.03 -19.10
CA VAL A 147 -10.36 10.55 -17.71
C VAL A 147 -11.32 9.38 -17.46
N TRP A 148 -12.57 9.48 -17.92
CA TRP A 148 -13.56 8.40 -17.80
C TRP A 148 -13.12 7.13 -18.55
N GLN A 149 -12.65 7.26 -19.79
CA GLN A 149 -12.13 6.12 -20.56
C GLN A 149 -10.95 5.45 -19.86
N MET A 150 -10.01 6.24 -19.34
CA MET A 150 -8.85 5.73 -18.61
C MET A 150 -9.28 4.99 -17.32
N ARG A 151 -10.19 5.57 -16.53
CA ARG A 151 -10.72 4.91 -15.32
C ARG A 151 -11.35 3.57 -15.65
N ARG A 152 -12.16 3.49 -16.72
CA ARG A 152 -12.79 2.24 -17.15
C ARG A 152 -11.77 1.22 -17.65
N ALA A 153 -10.75 1.65 -18.38
CA ALA A 153 -9.67 0.77 -18.85
C ALA A 153 -8.85 0.19 -17.69
N LEU A 154 -8.68 0.97 -16.62
CA LEU A 154 -7.94 0.59 -15.43
C LEU A 154 -8.81 -0.08 -14.35
N ALA A 155 -10.12 -0.20 -14.53
CA ALA A 155 -11.01 -0.79 -13.54
C ALA A 155 -10.54 -2.19 -13.11
N GLY A 156 -10.43 -2.41 -11.80
CA GLY A 156 -9.91 -3.65 -11.22
C GLY A 156 -8.39 -3.82 -11.30
N HIS A 157 -7.65 -2.79 -11.74
CA HIS A 157 -6.20 -2.74 -11.58
C HIS A 157 -5.85 -2.19 -10.20
N VAL A 158 -4.66 -2.58 -9.74
CA VAL A 158 -4.03 -2.14 -8.51
C VAL A 158 -2.78 -1.38 -8.89
N ALA A 159 -2.69 -0.12 -8.47
CA ALA A 159 -1.50 0.70 -8.60
C ALA A 159 -0.49 0.31 -7.52
N LEU A 160 0.78 0.18 -7.91
CA LEU A 160 1.86 -0.29 -7.05
C LEU A 160 3.01 0.72 -6.98
N ILE A 161 3.59 0.84 -5.79
CA ILE A 161 4.94 1.35 -5.60
C ILE A 161 5.89 0.17 -5.65
N PRO A 162 6.73 0.04 -6.70
CA PRO A 162 7.62 -1.11 -6.83
C PRO A 162 8.70 -1.13 -5.74
N SER A 163 9.20 -2.31 -5.40
CA SER A 163 10.18 -2.53 -4.34
C SER A 163 11.44 -1.68 -4.46
N HIS A 164 11.93 -1.39 -5.67
CA HIS A 164 13.08 -0.50 -5.86
C HIS A 164 12.81 0.95 -5.42
N ASP A 165 11.62 1.48 -5.71
CA ASP A 165 11.22 2.82 -5.24
C ASP A 165 11.13 2.83 -3.69
N VAL A 166 10.65 1.73 -3.10
CA VAL A 166 10.59 1.55 -1.64
C VAL A 166 12.00 1.47 -1.03
N GLU A 167 12.90 0.69 -1.64
CA GLU A 167 14.29 0.56 -1.20
C GLU A 167 15.05 1.89 -1.27
N GLU A 168 14.91 2.61 -2.39
CA GLU A 168 15.48 3.94 -2.56
C GLU A 168 15.00 4.88 -1.46
N PHE A 169 13.69 4.90 -1.19
CA PHE A 169 13.12 5.73 -0.14
C PHE A 169 13.56 5.34 1.28
N MET A 170 13.77 4.05 1.56
CA MET A 170 14.29 3.63 2.86
C MET A 170 15.74 4.07 3.09
N ASN A 171 16.54 4.10 2.02
CA ASN A 171 17.95 4.47 2.07
C ASN A 171 18.18 5.99 2.07
N ASP A 172 17.34 6.73 1.35
CA ASP A 172 17.33 8.20 1.31
C ASP A 172 15.90 8.73 1.50
N PRO A 173 15.39 8.73 2.74
CA PRO A 173 14.03 9.15 3.00
C PRO A 173 13.93 10.67 2.80
N GLY A 174 12.99 11.08 1.95
CA GLY A 174 12.76 12.48 1.58
C GLY A 174 12.25 13.38 2.72
N ASN A 175 11.12 14.04 2.50
CA ASN A 175 10.64 15.07 3.41
C ASN A 175 10.27 14.50 4.79
N LEU A 176 10.67 15.19 5.84
CA LEU A 176 10.31 14.85 7.21
C LEU A 176 9.00 15.54 7.60
N LEU A 177 8.03 14.77 8.06
CA LEU A 177 6.83 15.24 8.73
C LEU A 177 6.92 14.93 10.23
N LEU A 178 6.83 15.98 11.06
CA LEU A 178 6.65 15.83 12.50
C LEU A 178 5.17 15.52 12.75
N THR A 179 4.84 14.24 12.94
CA THR A 179 3.49 13.81 13.30
C THR A 179 3.28 13.83 14.82
N GLY A 180 4.36 13.95 15.58
CA GLY A 180 4.31 14.26 17.00
C GLY A 180 3.77 15.67 17.22
N MET A 181 2.52 15.77 17.70
CA MET A 181 2.08 16.97 18.40
C MET A 181 3.10 17.26 19.51
N GLU A 182 3.80 18.39 19.43
CA GLU A 182 4.43 18.96 20.62
C GLU A 182 3.32 19.23 21.62
N VAL A 183 3.23 18.44 22.69
CA VAL A 183 2.57 18.90 23.90
C VAL A 183 3.44 20.06 24.39
N PRO A 184 2.94 21.31 24.44
CA PRO A 184 3.73 22.42 24.93
C PRO A 184 4.25 22.05 26.31
N GLN A 185 5.56 22.20 26.55
CA GLN A 185 6.16 21.93 27.86
C GLN A 185 5.71 22.92 28.96
N PHE A 186 4.73 23.78 28.68
CA PHE A 186 4.23 24.76 29.64
C PHE A 186 2.72 25.02 29.43
N MET A 187 1.92 24.53 30.39
CA MET A 187 0.99 25.38 31.14
C MET A 187 0.71 24.78 32.52
#